data_AF-A0A558BXR6-F1
#
_entry.id   AF-A0A558BXR6-F1
#
_cell.length_a   1.000
_cell.length_b   1.000
_cell.length_c   1.000
_cell.angle_alpha   90.00
_cell.angle_beta   90.00
_cell.angle_gamma   90.00
#
_symmetry.space_group_name_H-M   'P 1'
#
loop_
_entity.id
_entity.type
_entity.pdbx_description
1 polymer ?
#
loop_
_entity_poly.entity_id
_entity_poly.type
_entity_poly.pdbx_seq_one_letter_code
_entity_poly.pdbx_strand_id
1 'polypeptide(L)'
;MAQISDLHTDPRGGTLNDRFALGYFMAPRANESVQGSVFLMPAWAPGQLLLNGNSKPIEAPLKYDVHNQEVRAKRPNGDSVAVSVTKVKEFTLATRRFVCYPAPTLPTEVGGGCGEVLADGTHAQLLKFVRKTIVKQATQGSAYASSSSVDALEAQTAYYLRWADGRFVPMRLKRGSLEQALAGQPAALAALKARKGNLGSEADMAAAVVAIDPLLTAPTR
;
A
#
# COMPACT_ATOMS: atom_id res chain seq x y z
N MET A 1 2.63 59.49 -1.73
CA MET A 1 2.27 59.05 -3.10
C MET A 1 3.53 58.61 -3.82
N ALA A 2 3.66 57.32 -4.11
CA ALA A 2 4.31 56.74 -5.29
C ALA A 2 4.25 55.21 -5.14
N GLN A 3 3.48 54.57 -6.03
CA GLN A 3 3.50 53.13 -6.24
C GLN A 3 4.83 52.69 -6.84
N ILE A 4 5.29 51.49 -6.46
CA ILE A 4 6.02 50.60 -7.37
C ILE A 4 5.42 49.21 -7.18
N SER A 5 4.75 48.76 -8.24
CA SER A 5 4.32 47.38 -8.45
C SER A 5 5.51 46.50 -8.88
N ASP A 6 5.30 45.18 -8.78
CA ASP A 6 6.01 44.10 -9.50
C ASP A 6 7.37 43.63 -8.93
N LEU A 7 7.75 42.34 -8.90
CA LEU A 7 7.18 41.08 -9.37
C LEU A 7 8.06 39.95 -8.80
N HIS A 8 7.49 38.89 -8.21
CA HIS A 8 8.11 37.55 -8.28
C HIS A 8 7.06 36.43 -8.22
N THR A 9 6.30 36.32 -9.30
CA THR A 9 5.57 35.12 -9.68
C THR A 9 6.54 34.17 -10.40
N ASP A 10 6.80 33.01 -9.81
CA ASP A 10 7.42 31.86 -10.48
C ASP A 10 6.38 31.21 -11.42
N PRO A 11 6.65 31.08 -12.73
CA PRO A 11 5.68 30.56 -13.70
C PRO A 11 5.48 29.03 -13.66
N ARG A 12 6.02 28.30 -12.68
CA ARG A 12 5.81 26.84 -12.55
C ARG A 12 5.43 26.35 -11.13
N GLY A 13 4.98 27.25 -10.26
CA GLY A 13 4.57 26.94 -8.89
C GLY A 13 3.06 26.85 -8.69
N GLY A 14 2.41 25.79 -9.18
CA GLY A 14 1.02 25.50 -8.80
C GLY A 14 0.95 25.22 -7.29
N THR A 15 0.06 25.93 -6.57
CA THR A 15 -0.09 25.74 -5.13
C THR A 15 -0.64 24.33 -4.86
N LEU A 16 -0.42 23.77 -3.67
CA LEU A 16 -0.99 22.47 -3.28
C LEU A 16 -2.51 22.42 -3.54
N ASN A 17 -3.20 23.55 -3.36
CA ASN A 17 -4.63 23.68 -3.64
C ASN A 17 -4.99 23.43 -5.11
N ASP A 18 -4.16 23.90 -6.05
CA ASP A 18 -4.39 23.71 -7.49
C ASP A 18 -4.20 22.25 -7.91
N ARG A 19 -3.28 21.53 -7.25
CA ARG A 19 -2.96 20.13 -7.56
C ARG A 19 -4.02 19.13 -7.07
N PHE A 20 -4.89 19.54 -6.15
CA PHE A 20 -5.99 18.73 -5.61
C PHE A 20 -7.38 19.13 -6.17
N ALA A 21 -7.46 20.09 -7.10
CA ALA A 21 -8.72 20.68 -7.57
C ALA A 21 -9.61 19.76 -8.45
N LEU A 22 -9.24 18.49 -8.70
CA LEU A 22 -9.96 17.58 -9.60
C LEU A 22 -10.48 16.33 -8.88
N GLY A 23 -11.58 16.49 -8.16
CA GLY A 23 -12.43 15.40 -7.67
C GLY A 23 -12.65 15.43 -6.17
N TYR A 24 -13.62 16.24 -5.74
CA TYR A 24 -14.04 16.35 -4.35
C TYR A 24 -14.99 15.22 -3.98
N PHE A 25 -14.63 14.43 -2.98
CA PHE A 25 -15.60 13.66 -2.19
C PHE A 25 -15.39 14.01 -0.72
N MET A 26 -16.45 14.49 -0.06
CA MET A 26 -16.48 14.59 1.40
C MET A 26 -16.23 13.20 1.98
N ALA A 27 -15.38 13.11 3.01
CA ALA A 27 -15.14 11.87 3.72
C ALA A 27 -16.45 11.26 4.25
N PRO A 28 -16.66 9.94 4.13
CA PRO A 28 -17.80 9.30 4.78
C PRO A 28 -17.72 9.48 6.30
N ARG A 29 -18.89 9.67 6.92
CA ARG A 29 -19.06 9.69 8.38
C ARG A 29 -18.51 8.39 8.97
N ALA A 30 -17.84 8.47 10.12
CA ALA A 30 -17.44 7.28 10.85
C ALA A 30 -18.69 6.42 11.13
N ASN A 31 -18.69 5.16 10.72
CA ASN A 31 -19.77 4.23 11.00
C ASN A 31 -19.75 3.95 12.51
N GLU A 32 -20.61 4.63 13.28
CA GLU A 32 -20.67 4.56 14.75
C GLU A 32 -20.92 3.13 15.29
N SER A 33 -21.33 2.19 14.42
CA SER A 33 -21.61 0.80 14.74
C SER A 33 -20.48 -0.19 14.45
N VAL A 34 -19.35 0.24 13.86
CA VAL A 34 -18.26 -0.66 13.46
C VAL A 34 -17.04 -0.49 14.35
N GLN A 35 -16.64 -1.55 15.05
CA GLN A 35 -15.46 -1.56 15.91
C GLN A 35 -14.17 -1.62 15.07
N GLY A 36 -13.22 -0.73 15.38
CA GLY A 36 -11.89 -0.71 14.76
C GLY A 36 -11.61 0.57 13.97
N SER A 37 -10.51 0.59 13.22
CA SER A 37 -10.09 1.73 12.40
C SER A 37 -9.92 1.30 10.95
N VAL A 38 -10.44 2.11 10.02
CA VAL A 38 -10.26 1.93 8.57
C VAL A 38 -8.83 2.24 8.12
N PHE A 39 -8.10 3.03 8.90
CA PHE A 39 -6.77 3.51 8.52
C PHE A 39 -5.70 2.45 8.75
N LEU A 40 -4.68 2.41 7.89
CA LEU A 40 -3.51 1.54 8.07
C LEU A 40 -2.76 1.88 9.37
N MET A 41 -2.63 3.19 9.66
CA MET A 41 -1.99 3.73 10.86
C MET A 41 -2.91 4.78 11.49
N PRO A 42 -2.96 4.88 12.84
CA PRO A 42 -3.88 5.80 13.51
C PRO A 42 -3.46 7.27 13.34
N ALA A 43 -2.14 7.52 13.38
CA ALA A 43 -1.56 8.86 13.28
C ALA A 43 -1.41 9.30 11.81
N TRP A 44 -1.43 10.62 11.59
CA TRP A 44 -0.90 11.21 10.36
C TRP A 44 0.60 10.99 10.33
N ALA A 45 1.13 10.56 9.18
CA ALA A 45 2.57 10.38 9.00
C ALA A 45 3.08 11.27 7.86
N PRO A 46 4.31 11.79 7.94
CA PRO A 46 4.92 12.46 6.80
C PRO A 46 4.96 11.52 5.60
N GLY A 47 4.70 12.05 4.41
CA GLY A 47 4.61 11.25 3.20
C GLY A 47 4.70 12.06 1.93
N GLN A 48 4.98 11.34 0.85
CA GLN A 48 5.00 11.84 -0.51
C GLN A 48 3.89 11.14 -1.30
N LEU A 49 3.09 11.88 -2.04
CA LEU A 49 2.00 11.35 -2.86
C LEU A 49 2.27 11.65 -4.33
N LEU A 50 2.45 10.63 -5.15
CA LEU A 50 2.57 10.76 -6.60
C LEU A 50 1.29 10.30 -7.28
N LEU A 51 0.61 11.22 -7.95
CA LEU A 51 -0.60 10.93 -8.72
C LEU A 51 -0.26 10.44 -10.13
N ASN A 52 -1.18 9.71 -10.74
CA ASN A 52 -1.10 9.32 -12.14
C ASN A 52 -1.05 10.57 -13.02
N GLY A 53 -0.09 10.61 -13.95
CA GLY A 53 0.14 11.76 -14.84
C GLY A 53 0.99 12.89 -14.25
N ASN A 54 1.27 12.88 -12.94
CA ASN A 54 2.17 13.86 -12.33
C ASN A 54 3.62 13.39 -12.42
N SER A 55 4.53 14.33 -12.68
CA SER A 55 5.98 14.08 -12.68
C SER A 55 6.65 14.32 -11.34
N LYS A 56 6.03 15.09 -10.45
CA LYS A 56 6.57 15.42 -9.12
C LYS A 56 5.62 14.97 -8.01
N PRO A 57 6.14 14.36 -6.94
CA PRO A 57 5.34 14.03 -5.77
C PRO A 57 4.87 15.29 -5.03
N ILE A 58 3.81 15.12 -4.25
CA ILE A 58 3.25 16.11 -3.34
C ILE A 58 3.65 15.71 -1.92
N GLU A 59 4.31 16.62 -1.20
CA GLU A 59 4.67 16.39 0.20
C GLU A 59 3.53 16.86 1.12
N ALA A 60 3.03 15.95 1.94
CA ALA A 60 1.98 16.25 2.92
C ALA A 60 1.95 15.17 4.01
N PRO A 61 1.42 15.47 5.21
CA PRO A 61 1.03 14.43 6.13
C PRO A 61 -0.09 13.58 5.50
N LEU A 62 0.12 12.26 5.43
CA LEU A 62 -0.80 11.31 4.80
C LEU A 62 -1.45 10.38 5.83
N LYS A 63 -2.62 9.85 5.46
CA LYS A 63 -3.24 8.64 6.02
C LYS A 63 -3.69 7.76 4.88
N TYR A 64 -3.59 6.45 5.06
CA TYR A 64 -4.13 5.49 4.10
C TYR A 64 -5.37 4.82 4.68
N ASP A 65 -6.53 5.10 4.08
CA ASP A 65 -7.79 4.41 4.34
C ASP A 65 -7.82 3.12 3.52
N VAL A 66 -7.52 2.01 4.20
CA VAL A 66 -7.39 0.69 3.59
C VAL A 66 -8.75 0.09 3.26
N HIS A 67 -9.80 0.51 3.98
CA HIS A 67 -11.14 0.01 3.73
C HIS A 67 -11.74 0.66 2.48
N ASN A 68 -11.70 1.98 2.40
CA ASN A 68 -12.26 2.74 1.29
C ASN A 68 -11.32 2.86 0.08
N GLN A 69 -10.07 2.41 0.20
CA GLN A 69 -9.04 2.50 -0.84
C GLN A 69 -8.78 3.96 -1.23
N GLU A 70 -8.47 4.79 -0.22
CA GLU A 70 -8.18 6.22 -0.37
C GLU A 70 -6.91 6.63 0.37
N VAL A 71 -6.08 7.46 -0.27
CA VAL A 71 -5.00 8.19 0.40
C VAL A 71 -5.52 9.57 0.77
N ARG A 72 -5.50 9.88 2.07
CA ARG A 72 -5.87 11.20 2.58
C ARG A 72 -4.63 12.04 2.78
N ALA A 73 -4.63 13.25 2.23
CA ALA A 73 -3.56 14.23 2.41
C ALA A 73 -4.05 15.40 3.25
N LYS A 74 -3.34 15.73 4.32
CA LYS A 74 -3.63 16.90 5.16
C LYS A 74 -3.11 18.16 4.49
N ARG A 75 -3.96 19.17 4.36
CA ARG A 75 -3.60 20.48 3.80
C ARG A 75 -3.10 21.43 4.90
N PRO A 76 -2.36 22.50 4.55
CA PRO A 76 -1.83 23.46 5.53
C PRO A 76 -2.91 24.16 6.37
N ASN A 77 -4.11 24.37 5.81
CA ASN A 77 -5.27 24.96 6.49
C ASN A 77 -5.94 24.00 7.50
N GLY A 78 -5.44 22.77 7.65
CA GLY A 78 -5.84 21.82 8.70
C GLY A 78 -6.88 20.79 8.28
N ASP A 79 -7.57 20.98 7.15
CA ASP A 79 -8.49 19.98 6.60
C ASP A 79 -7.73 18.91 5.77
N SER A 80 -8.46 17.93 5.22
CA SER A 80 -7.86 16.84 4.44
C SER A 80 -8.61 16.56 3.16
N VAL A 81 -7.87 16.22 2.10
CA VAL A 81 -8.41 15.75 0.83
C VAL A 81 -8.27 14.23 0.76
N ALA A 82 -9.33 13.53 0.38
CA ALA A 82 -9.30 12.11 0.07
C ALA A 82 -9.06 11.90 -1.43
N VAL A 83 -8.08 11.06 -1.76
CA VAL A 83 -7.72 10.71 -3.14
C VAL A 83 -7.89 9.21 -3.30
N SER A 84 -8.78 8.78 -4.20
CA SER A 84 -8.91 7.35 -4.55
C SER A 84 -7.57 6.79 -5.03
N VAL A 85 -7.20 5.59 -4.56
CA VAL A 85 -5.96 4.90 -4.97
C VAL A 85 -5.86 4.67 -6.48
N THR A 86 -6.99 4.66 -7.20
CA THR A 86 -7.03 4.55 -8.67
C THR A 86 -6.36 5.72 -9.39
N LYS A 87 -6.29 6.89 -8.72
CA LYS A 87 -5.61 8.09 -9.21
C LYS A 87 -4.17 8.20 -8.70
N VAL A 88 -3.76 7.30 -7.82
CA VAL A 88 -2.43 7.31 -7.19
C VAL A 88 -1.51 6.36 -7.96
N LYS A 89 -0.29 6.80 -8.21
CA LYS A 89 0.79 5.97 -8.77
C LYS A 89 1.55 5.28 -7.66
N GLU A 90 2.06 6.06 -6.72
CA GLU A 90 2.75 5.59 -5.53
C GLU A 90 2.64 6.63 -4.42
N PHE A 91 2.86 6.20 -3.19
CA PHE A 91 3.01 7.11 -2.07
C PHE A 91 3.92 6.53 -0.99
N THR A 92 4.43 7.40 -0.12
CA THR A 92 5.16 7.01 1.08
C THR A 92 4.37 7.38 2.32
N LEU A 93 4.43 6.54 3.34
CA LEU A 93 3.84 6.79 4.65
C LEU A 93 4.91 6.50 5.71
N ALA A 94 5.41 7.55 6.35
CA ALA A 94 6.66 7.51 7.11
C ALA A 94 7.81 6.95 6.23
N THR A 95 8.36 5.79 6.57
CA THR A 95 9.45 5.14 5.84
C THR A 95 8.97 4.06 4.87
N ARG A 96 7.66 3.82 4.79
CA ARG A 96 7.07 2.71 4.01
C ARG A 96 6.64 3.23 2.64
N ARG A 97 7.05 2.55 1.57
CA ARG A 97 6.67 2.88 0.18
C ARG A 97 5.53 1.98 -0.28
N PHE A 98 4.54 2.57 -0.94
CA PHE A 98 3.38 1.89 -1.49
C PHE A 98 3.27 2.19 -2.97
N VAL A 99 3.08 1.15 -3.79
CA VAL A 99 2.85 1.26 -5.23
C VAL A 99 1.44 0.79 -5.53
N CYS A 100 0.70 1.60 -6.28
CA CYS A 100 -0.69 1.33 -6.60
C CYS A 100 -0.79 0.69 -7.99
N TYR A 101 -1.58 -0.37 -8.09
CA TYR A 101 -1.75 -1.13 -9.31
C TYR A 101 -3.21 -1.05 -9.77
N PRO A 102 -3.48 -0.99 -11.09
CA PRO A 102 -4.83 -1.07 -11.61
C PRO A 102 -5.51 -2.38 -11.17
N ALA A 103 -6.77 -2.31 -10.75
CA ALA A 103 -7.52 -3.48 -10.29
C ALA A 103 -7.50 -4.68 -11.27
N PRO A 104 -7.56 -4.50 -12.61
CA PRO A 104 -7.49 -5.63 -13.54
C PRO A 104 -6.15 -6.38 -13.55
N THR A 105 -5.08 -5.75 -13.05
CA THR A 105 -3.74 -6.37 -12.98
C THR A 105 -3.49 -7.08 -11.65
N LEU A 106 -4.34 -6.84 -10.66
CA LEU A 106 -4.22 -7.42 -9.33
C LEU A 106 -4.99 -8.74 -9.24
N PRO A 107 -4.51 -9.68 -8.43
CA PRO A 107 -5.28 -10.87 -8.06
C PRO A 107 -6.62 -10.48 -7.43
N THR A 108 -7.68 -11.23 -7.78
CA THR A 108 -9.05 -10.95 -7.35
C THR A 108 -9.19 -10.85 -5.84
N GLU A 109 -8.43 -11.66 -5.09
CA GLU A 109 -8.44 -11.68 -3.63
C GLU A 109 -7.90 -10.39 -2.98
N VAL A 110 -7.08 -9.61 -3.70
CA VAL A 110 -6.58 -8.31 -3.22
C VAL A 110 -7.64 -7.22 -3.40
N GLY A 111 -8.51 -7.34 -4.40
CA GLY A 111 -9.68 -6.47 -4.59
C GLY A 111 -9.34 -5.03 -4.99
N GLY A 112 -8.14 -4.79 -5.56
CA GLY A 112 -7.63 -3.46 -5.87
C GLY A 112 -6.86 -2.84 -4.71
N GLY A 113 -5.88 -1.98 -5.03
CA GLY A 113 -5.20 -1.18 -4.02
C GLY A 113 -3.70 -1.00 -4.21
N CYS A 114 -3.08 -0.44 -3.18
CA CYS A 114 -1.65 -0.20 -3.15
C CYS A 114 -0.94 -1.23 -2.27
N GLY A 115 0.07 -1.87 -2.85
CA GLY A 115 0.94 -2.80 -2.15
C GLY A 115 2.11 -2.07 -1.54
N GLU A 116 2.41 -2.35 -0.28
CA GLU A 116 3.66 -1.95 0.34
C GLU A 116 4.83 -2.71 -0.30
N VAL A 117 5.88 -2.00 -0.68
CA VAL A 117 7.09 -2.58 -1.24
C VAL A 117 8.01 -2.98 -0.10
N LEU A 118 8.15 -4.30 0.12
CA LEU A 118 9.07 -4.86 1.12
C LEU A 118 10.46 -5.11 0.55
N ALA A 119 10.55 -5.46 -0.74
CA ALA A 119 11.80 -5.56 -1.49
C ALA A 119 11.59 -5.05 -2.91
N ASP A 120 12.47 -4.17 -3.36
CA ASP A 120 12.42 -3.52 -4.67
C ASP A 120 13.57 -4.02 -5.56
N GLY A 121 13.42 -5.25 -6.08
CA GLY A 121 14.39 -5.87 -7.00
C GLY A 121 14.12 -5.49 -8.45
N THR A 122 15.14 -5.67 -9.30
CA THR A 122 15.05 -5.39 -10.74
C THR A 122 14.20 -6.42 -11.47
N HIS A 123 14.27 -7.68 -11.03
CA HIS A 123 13.59 -8.81 -11.66
C HIS A 123 12.34 -9.26 -10.89
N ALA A 124 12.33 -9.05 -9.57
CA ALA A 124 11.19 -9.33 -8.72
C ALA A 124 11.05 -8.31 -7.57
N GLN A 125 9.80 -7.96 -7.28
CA GLN A 125 9.42 -7.17 -6.12
C GLN A 125 8.64 -8.01 -5.12
N LEU A 126 8.95 -7.86 -3.83
CA LEU A 126 8.12 -8.41 -2.75
C LEU A 126 7.13 -7.35 -2.30
N LEU A 127 5.84 -7.68 -2.40
CA LEU A 127 4.74 -6.79 -2.07
C LEU A 127 3.89 -7.35 -0.94
N LYS A 128 3.44 -6.46 -0.05
CA LYS A 128 2.47 -6.73 1.00
C LYS A 128 1.20 -5.92 0.75
N PHE A 129 0.08 -6.60 0.65
CA PHE A 129 -1.23 -5.98 0.57
C PHE A 129 -1.95 -6.17 1.90
N VAL A 130 -2.56 -5.09 2.37
CA VAL A 130 -3.44 -5.10 3.54
C VAL A 130 -4.84 -4.76 3.06
N ARG A 131 -5.83 -5.55 3.48
CA ARG A 131 -7.24 -5.32 3.22
C ARG A 131 -7.98 -5.29 4.54
N LYS A 132 -8.94 -4.38 4.67
CA LYS A 132 -9.82 -4.30 5.85
C LYS A 132 -11.27 -4.54 5.44
N THR A 133 -11.88 -5.57 6.02
CA THR A 133 -13.27 -5.94 5.77
C THR A 133 -14.07 -5.93 7.06
N ILE A 134 -15.36 -5.61 6.95
CA ILE A 134 -16.28 -5.69 8.07
C ILE A 134 -16.73 -7.14 8.23
N VAL A 135 -16.55 -7.70 9.42
CA VAL A 135 -16.99 -9.05 9.79
C VAL A 135 -17.85 -8.98 11.05
N LYS A 136 -18.82 -9.89 11.18
CA LYS A 136 -19.60 -10.03 12.42
C LYS A 136 -18.79 -10.83 13.43
N GLN A 137 -18.50 -10.22 14.58
CA GLN A 137 -17.87 -10.89 15.71
C GLN A 137 -18.90 -11.16 16.80
N ALA A 138 -18.91 -12.38 17.34
CA ALA A 138 -19.73 -12.71 18.49
C ALA A 138 -19.18 -12.00 19.74
N THR A 139 -20.03 -11.27 20.46
CA THR A 139 -19.66 -10.74 21.76
C THR A 139 -19.60 -11.89 22.75
N GLN A 140 -18.46 -12.10 23.42
CA GLN A 140 -18.37 -13.07 24.52
C GLN A 140 -19.23 -12.58 25.69
N GLY A 141 -20.49 -13.03 25.71
CA GLY A 141 -21.44 -12.84 26.80
C GLY A 141 -21.78 -14.20 27.41
N SER A 142 -21.84 -14.24 28.73
CA SER A 142 -22.12 -15.39 29.60
C SER A 142 -23.31 -16.26 29.15
N ALA A 143 -23.33 -17.52 29.58
CA ALA A 143 -24.23 -18.62 29.19
C ALA A 143 -25.76 -18.39 29.27
N TYR A 144 -26.21 -17.17 29.60
CA TYR A 144 -27.61 -16.77 29.68
C TYR A 144 -27.96 -15.51 28.87
N ALA A 145 -27.03 -14.95 28.08
CA ALA A 145 -27.30 -13.80 27.22
C ALA A 145 -27.45 -14.23 25.75
N SER A 146 -28.49 -13.72 25.08
CA SER A 146 -28.68 -13.82 23.64
C SER A 146 -27.39 -13.48 22.90
N SER A 147 -27.02 -14.28 21.89
CA SER A 147 -25.85 -14.07 21.04
C SER A 147 -25.91 -12.71 20.34
N SER A 148 -25.35 -11.69 20.99
CA SER A 148 -25.11 -10.40 20.36
C SER A 148 -23.91 -10.55 19.41
N SER A 149 -23.95 -9.84 18.30
CA SER A 149 -22.81 -9.73 17.39
C SER A 149 -22.57 -8.27 17.08
N VAL A 150 -21.30 -7.90 16.95
CA VAL A 150 -20.87 -6.54 16.62
C VAL A 150 -20.12 -6.60 15.29
N ASP A 151 -20.33 -5.60 14.45
CA ASP A 151 -19.55 -5.43 13.23
C ASP A 151 -18.15 -4.92 13.60
N ALA A 152 -17.11 -5.62 13.17
CA ALA A 152 -15.72 -5.26 13.43
C ALA A 152 -14.90 -5.24 12.14
N LEU A 153 -13.93 -4.33 12.06
CA LEU A 153 -12.96 -4.32 10.97
C LEU A 153 -11.86 -5.35 11.23
N GLU A 154 -11.81 -6.37 10.40
CA GLU A 154 -10.74 -7.36 10.38
C GLU A 154 -9.73 -7.01 9.29
N ALA A 155 -8.44 -7.06 9.64
CA ALA A 155 -7.34 -6.83 8.72
C ALA A 155 -6.78 -8.16 8.20
N GLN A 156 -6.77 -8.30 6.89
CA GLN A 156 -6.17 -9.43 6.19
C GLN A 156 -4.91 -8.95 5.47
N THR A 157 -3.85 -9.75 5.56
CA THR A 157 -2.57 -9.46 4.89
C THR A 157 -2.26 -10.56 3.89
N ALA A 158 -1.92 -10.18 2.67
CA ALA A 158 -1.48 -11.08 1.62
C ALA A 158 -0.13 -10.61 1.06
N TYR A 159 0.74 -11.57 0.76
CA TYR A 159 2.06 -11.30 0.19
C TYR A 159 2.13 -11.83 -1.23
N TYR A 160 2.78 -11.08 -2.11
CA TYR A 160 2.98 -11.46 -3.50
C TYR A 160 4.41 -11.18 -3.92
N LEU A 161 4.94 -12.08 -4.74
CA LEU A 161 6.11 -11.81 -5.56
C LEU A 161 5.62 -11.29 -6.91
N ARG A 162 5.97 -10.06 -7.27
CA ARG A 162 5.67 -9.48 -8.57
C ARG A 162 6.91 -9.58 -9.46
N TRP A 163 6.80 -10.27 -10.58
CA TRP A 163 7.87 -10.40 -11.55
C TRP A 163 7.98 -9.16 -12.45
N ALA A 164 9.12 -9.01 -13.14
CA ALA A 164 9.36 -7.92 -14.09
C ALA A 164 8.33 -7.88 -15.25
N ASP A 165 7.75 -9.02 -15.62
CA ASP A 165 6.67 -9.13 -16.60
C ASP A 165 5.31 -8.61 -16.08
N GLY A 166 5.24 -8.24 -14.80
CA GLY A 166 4.04 -7.75 -14.12
C GLY A 166 3.16 -8.82 -13.49
N ARG A 167 3.52 -10.11 -13.60
CA ARG A 167 2.77 -11.21 -13.00
C ARG A 167 2.94 -11.25 -11.48
N PHE A 168 1.83 -11.45 -10.78
CA PHE A 168 1.81 -11.65 -9.34
C PHE A 168 1.74 -13.13 -9.00
N VAL A 169 2.62 -13.58 -8.09
CA VAL A 169 2.61 -14.95 -7.55
C VAL A 169 2.33 -14.87 -6.04
N PRO A 170 1.23 -15.48 -5.55
CA PRO A 170 0.90 -15.46 -4.13
C PRO A 170 1.97 -16.18 -3.31
N MET A 171 2.29 -15.62 -2.16
CA MET A 171 3.34 -16.15 -1.29
C MET A 171 2.94 -16.07 0.18
N ARG A 172 3.45 -17.01 0.97
CA ARG A 172 3.46 -16.97 2.43
C ARG A 172 4.88 -16.68 2.93
N LEU A 173 5.01 -16.07 4.11
CA LEU A 173 6.31 -15.84 4.76
C LEU A 173 6.90 -17.16 5.30
N LYS A 174 7.29 -18.04 4.39
CA LYS A 174 7.97 -19.30 4.67
C LYS A 174 8.79 -19.72 3.46
N ARG A 175 9.90 -20.41 3.72
CA ARG A 175 10.86 -20.85 2.71
C ARG A 175 10.23 -21.63 1.56
N GLY A 176 9.43 -22.66 1.86
CA GLY A 176 8.80 -23.48 0.83
C GLY A 176 7.87 -22.69 -0.10
N SER A 177 7.31 -21.58 0.36
CA SER A 177 6.48 -20.72 -0.51
C SER A 177 7.33 -19.93 -1.50
N LEU A 178 8.50 -19.44 -1.07
CA LEU A 178 9.45 -18.77 -1.95
C LEU A 178 10.06 -19.77 -2.95
N GLU A 179 10.40 -20.99 -2.52
CA GLU A 179 10.87 -22.05 -3.41
C GLU A 179 9.84 -22.38 -4.51
N GLN A 180 8.55 -22.45 -4.16
CA GLN A 180 7.48 -22.64 -5.13
C GLN A 180 7.35 -21.46 -6.10
N ALA A 181 7.46 -20.22 -5.60
CA ALA A 181 7.39 -19.04 -6.45
C ALA A 181 8.56 -18.98 -7.45
N LEU A 182 9.74 -19.51 -7.07
CA LEU A 182 10.95 -19.58 -7.88
C LEU A 182 11.05 -20.84 -8.76
N ALA A 183 9.97 -21.62 -8.90
CA ALA A 183 9.97 -22.77 -9.79
C ALA A 183 10.38 -22.35 -11.21
N GLY A 184 11.43 -22.98 -11.76
CA GLY A 184 12.03 -22.60 -13.05
C GLY A 184 13.24 -21.66 -12.96
N GLN A 185 13.66 -21.23 -11.77
CA GLN A 185 14.85 -20.41 -11.54
C GLN A 185 15.93 -21.20 -10.78
N PRO A 186 16.67 -22.12 -11.44
CA PRO A 186 17.56 -23.05 -10.74
C PRO A 186 18.70 -22.36 -9.99
N ALA A 187 19.26 -21.27 -10.53
CA ALA A 187 20.32 -20.49 -9.88
C ALA A 187 19.81 -19.84 -8.58
N ALA A 188 18.65 -19.20 -8.62
CA ALA A 188 18.03 -18.59 -7.45
C ALA A 188 17.62 -19.63 -6.40
N LEU A 189 17.11 -20.80 -6.82
CA LEU A 189 16.80 -21.91 -5.93
C LEU A 189 18.04 -22.46 -5.22
N ALA A 190 19.16 -22.62 -5.94
CA ALA A 190 20.42 -23.05 -5.34
C ALA A 190 20.91 -22.05 -4.29
N ALA A 191 20.89 -20.75 -4.61
CA ALA A 191 21.26 -19.69 -3.68
C ALA A 191 20.33 -19.65 -2.45
N LEU A 192 19.02 -19.82 -2.65
CA LEU A 192 18.06 -19.88 -1.57
C LEU A 192 18.33 -21.07 -0.64
N LYS A 193 18.62 -22.26 -1.19
CA LYS A 193 18.95 -23.47 -0.41
C LYS A 193 20.26 -23.33 0.37
N ALA A 194 21.25 -22.64 -0.19
CA ALA A 194 22.51 -22.36 0.49
C ALA A 194 22.35 -21.36 1.64
N ARG A 195 21.33 -20.48 1.59
CA ARG A 195 21.04 -19.50 2.62
C ARG A 195 20.57 -20.15 3.93
N LYS A 196 21.33 -19.94 5.00
CA LYS A 196 20.96 -20.31 6.37
C LYS A 196 19.90 -19.36 6.94
N GLY A 197 19.14 -19.84 7.91
CA GLY A 197 18.13 -19.05 8.62
C GLY A 197 16.68 -19.35 8.22
N ASN A 198 15.76 -18.86 9.03
CA ASN A 198 14.32 -18.94 8.76
C ASN A 198 13.89 -17.77 7.84
N LEU A 199 12.74 -17.93 7.18
CA LEU A 199 12.13 -16.88 6.35
C LEU A 199 10.72 -16.57 6.87
N GLY A 200 10.58 -16.53 8.21
CA GLY A 200 9.30 -16.34 8.88
C GLY A 200 8.90 -14.87 9.06
N SER A 201 9.87 -13.95 8.93
CA SER A 201 9.64 -12.51 9.07
C SER A 201 9.61 -11.80 7.71
N GLU A 202 8.96 -10.63 7.66
CA GLU A 202 8.96 -9.76 6.48
C GLU A 202 10.38 -9.32 6.12
N ALA A 203 11.20 -8.98 7.12
CA ALA A 203 12.57 -8.53 6.92
C ALA A 203 13.47 -9.64 6.35
N ASP A 204 13.37 -10.87 6.88
CA ASP A 204 14.15 -12.00 6.40
C ASP A 204 13.75 -12.39 4.97
N MET A 205 12.44 -12.36 4.69
CA MET A 205 11.90 -12.65 3.36
C MET A 205 12.32 -11.58 2.35
N ALA A 206 12.22 -10.29 2.70
CA ALA A 206 12.68 -9.20 1.86
C ALA A 206 14.18 -9.33 1.56
N ALA A 207 15.00 -9.57 2.58
CA ALA A 207 16.44 -9.78 2.41
C ALA A 207 16.75 -11.04 1.58
N ALA A 208 15.90 -12.06 1.60
CA ALA A 208 16.02 -13.23 0.73
C ALA A 208 15.74 -12.89 -0.72
N VAL A 209 14.64 -12.18 -0.99
CA VAL A 209 14.27 -11.73 -2.34
C VAL A 209 15.35 -10.83 -2.93
N VAL A 210 15.84 -9.83 -2.18
CA VAL A 210 16.94 -8.95 -2.64
C VAL A 210 18.20 -9.74 -2.98
N ALA A 211 18.56 -10.74 -2.18
CA ALA A 211 19.79 -11.52 -2.42
C ALA A 211 19.71 -12.42 -3.66
N ILE A 212 18.53 -12.94 -3.99
CA ILE A 212 18.35 -13.81 -5.16
C ILE A 212 17.98 -13.04 -6.43
N ASP A 213 17.51 -11.79 -6.32
CA ASP A 213 17.05 -10.97 -7.45
C ASP A 213 18.06 -10.92 -8.62
N PRO A 214 19.38 -10.71 -8.40
CA PRO A 214 20.36 -10.70 -9.49
C PRO A 214 20.53 -12.04 -10.22
N LEU A 215 20.05 -13.14 -9.63
CA LEU A 215 20.10 -14.48 -10.20
C LEU A 215 18.81 -14.86 -10.92
N LEU A 216 17.79 -13.99 -10.85
CA LEU A 216 16.52 -14.22 -11.51
C LEU A 216 16.66 -13.86 -12.98
N THR A 217 16.25 -14.79 -13.83
CA THR A 217 15.97 -14.51 -15.23
C THR A 217 14.48 -14.21 -15.38
N ALA A 218 14.09 -13.40 -16.36
CA ALA A 218 12.67 -13.22 -16.64
C ALA A 218 12.04 -14.60 -16.90
N PRO A 219 10.92 -14.96 -16.24
CA PRO A 219 10.31 -16.27 -16.42
C PRO A 219 9.97 -16.47 -17.90
N THR A 220 10.42 -17.60 -18.47
CA THR A 220 10.04 -18.03 -19.81
C THR A 220 8.52 -18.27 -19.85
N ARG A 221 7.88 -17.71 -20.88
CA ARG A 221 6.42 -17.71 -21.08
C ARG A 221 5.86 -19.10 -21.34
#